data_AF-A0A3P3DWS6-F1
#
_entry.id   AF-A0A3P3DWS6-F1
#
_cell.length_a   1.000
_cell.length_b   1.000
_cell.length_c   1.000
_cell.angle_alpha   90.00
_cell.angle_beta   90.00
_cell.angle_gamma   90.00
#
_symmetry.space_group_name_H-M   'P 1'
#
loop_
_entity.id
_entity.type
_entity.pdbx_description
1 polymer ?
#
loop_
_entity_poly.entity_id
_entity_poly.type
_entity_poly.pdbx_seq_one_letter_code
_entity_poly.pdbx_strand_id
1 'polypeptide(L)'
;MRTAIYYSLMLLLGFAWYKFGQNLLRKGRWDENGERTEGLVGPVGLLVTTVLTCYFLFEFLRALVRGEVPCVGKACRMQVYTLAANAGDYWANMFFLA
;
A
#
# COMPACT_ATOMS: atom_id res chain seq x y z
N MET A 1 22.28 8.49 -3.80
CA MET A 1 21.81 7.28 -4.50
C MET A 1 20.43 6.81 -4.03
N ARG A 2 20.18 6.66 -2.72
CA ARG A 2 18.87 6.22 -2.17
C ARG A 2 17.67 7.06 -2.61
N THR A 3 17.82 8.39 -2.64
CA THR A 3 16.79 9.32 -3.13
C THR A 3 16.45 9.12 -4.60
N ALA A 4 17.45 8.96 -5.47
CA ALA A 4 17.24 8.70 -6.89
C ALA A 4 16.51 7.37 -7.14
N ILE A 5 16.87 6.32 -6.38
CA ILE A 5 16.18 5.02 -6.43
C ILE A 5 14.73 5.14 -5.95
N TYR A 6 14.49 5.90 -4.88
CA TYR A 6 13.14 6.12 -4.36
C TYR A 6 12.23 6.80 -5.39
N TYR A 7 12.69 7.91 -5.97
CA TYR A 7 11.91 8.64 -6.97
C TYR A 7 11.74 7.86 -8.28
N SER A 8 12.75 7.10 -8.72
CA SER A 8 12.61 6.24 -9.91
C SER A 8 11.59 5.12 -9.69
N LEU A 9 11.58 4.49 -8.51
CA LEU A 9 10.56 3.50 -8.14
C LEU A 9 9.15 4.10 -8.10
N MET A 10 8.99 5.31 -7.56
CA MET A 10 7.68 6.01 -7.59
C MET A 10 7.20 6.26 -9.03
N LEU A 11 8.09 6.69 -9.92
CA LEU A 11 7.75 6.91 -11.33
C LEU A 11 7.38 5.61 -12.05
N LEU A 12 8.14 4.53 -11.83
CA LEU A 12 7.85 3.22 -12.39
C LEU A 12 6.50 2.66 -11.90
N LEU A 13 6.20 2.84 -10.61
CA LEU A 13 4.92 2.45 -10.03
C LEU A 13 3.77 3.21 -10.71
N GLY A 14 3.90 4.53 -10.85
CA GLY A 14 2.91 5.35 -11.56
C GLY A 14 2.72 4.94 -13.01
N PHE A 15 3.80 4.67 -13.73
CA PHE A 15 3.76 4.20 -15.11
C PHE A 15 3.08 2.82 -15.24
N ALA A 16 3.41 1.88 -14.35
CA ALA A 16 2.80 0.57 -14.31
C ALA A 16 1.28 0.67 -14.07
N TRP A 17 0.86 1.52 -13.13
CA TRP A 17 -0.56 1.74 -12.84
C TRP A 17 -1.30 2.39 -14.02
N TYR A 18 -0.68 3.39 -14.66
CA TYR A 18 -1.22 4.02 -15.85
C TYR A 18 -1.43 3.01 -16.97
N LYS A 19 -0.41 2.20 -17.29
CA LYS A 19 -0.49 1.16 -18.32
C LYS A 19 -1.52 0.09 -17.99
N PHE A 20 -1.61 -0.30 -16.72
CA PHE A 20 -2.62 -1.24 -16.23
C PHE A 20 -4.04 -0.69 -16.40
N GLY A 21 -4.29 0.56 -16.00
CA GLY A 21 -5.57 1.24 -16.18
C GLY A 21 -5.97 1.38 -17.65
N GLN A 22 -5.04 1.79 -18.51
CA GLN A 22 -5.27 1.88 -19.97
C GLN A 22 -5.62 0.51 -20.57
N ASN A 23 -4.95 -0.57 -20.14
CA ASN A 23 -5.26 -1.92 -20.59
C ASN A 23 -6.64 -2.40 -20.13
N LEU A 24 -7.10 -1.99 -18.95
CA LEU A 24 -8.45 -2.29 -18.46
C LEU A 24 -9.51 -1.53 -19.24
N LEU A 25 -9.31 -0.24 -19.50
CA LEU A 25 -10.25 0.58 -20.30
C LEU A 25 -10.39 0.08 -21.74
N ARG A 26 -9.35 -0.55 -22.28
CA ARG A 26 -9.37 -1.13 -23.62
C ARG A 26 -10.16 -2.44 -23.71
N LYS A 27 -10.43 -3.12 -22.58
CA LYS A 27 -11.20 -4.37 -22.57
C LYS A 27 -12.69 -4.09 -22.52
N GLY A 28 -13.47 -4.82 -23.32
CA GLY A 28 -14.93 -4.86 -23.20
C GLY A 28 -15.36 -5.46 -21.87
N ARG A 29 -16.58 -5.15 -21.40
CA ARG A 29 -17.10 -5.57 -20.08
C ARG A 29 -17.15 -7.09 -19.88
N TRP A 30 -17.30 -7.84 -20.97
CA TRP A 30 -17.44 -9.28 -20.98
C TRP A 30 -16.43 -9.88 -21.96
N ASP A 31 -15.81 -10.98 -21.55
CA ASP A 31 -14.93 -11.79 -22.39
C ASP A 31 -15.75 -12.76 -23.27
N GLU A 32 -15.10 -13.43 -24.23
CA GLU A 32 -15.73 -14.43 -25.11
C GLU A 32 -16.36 -15.60 -24.34
N ASN A 33 -15.87 -15.87 -23.13
CA ASN A 33 -16.39 -16.90 -22.22
C ASN A 33 -17.55 -16.41 -21.34
N GLY A 34 -17.99 -15.16 -21.48
CA GLY A 34 -19.06 -14.56 -20.66
C GLY A 34 -18.61 -14.18 -19.24
N GLU A 35 -17.31 -14.17 -18.95
CA GLU A 35 -16.75 -13.73 -17.68
C GLU A 35 -16.47 -12.22 -17.65
N ARG A 36 -16.49 -11.61 -16.46
CA ARG A 36 -16.13 -10.19 -16.32
C ARG A 36 -14.64 -9.99 -16.45
N THR A 37 -14.24 -9.14 -17.39
CA THR A 37 -12.84 -8.77 -17.64
C THR A 37 -12.25 -7.85 -16.57
N GLU A 38 -13.09 -7.34 -15.67
CA GLU A 38 -12.77 -6.32 -14.65
C GLU A 38 -11.80 -6.85 -13.57
N GLY A 39 -11.67 -8.18 -13.39
CA GLY A 39 -10.65 -8.81 -12.55
C GLY A 39 -10.44 -8.15 -11.17
N LEU A 40 -9.20 -7.71 -10.90
CA LEU A 40 -8.77 -7.05 -9.66
C LEU A 40 -9.44 -5.69 -9.40
N VAL A 41 -10.02 -5.04 -10.42
CA VAL A 41 -10.70 -3.73 -10.30
C VAL A 41 -12.21 -3.87 -10.49
N GLY A 42 -12.71 -5.11 -10.51
CA GLY A 42 -14.14 -5.40 -10.43
C GLY A 42 -14.73 -5.02 -9.07
N PRO A 43 -16.04 -5.25 -8.85
CA PRO A 43 -16.74 -4.80 -7.64
C PRO A 43 -16.11 -5.30 -6.34
N VAL A 44 -15.68 -6.57 -6.32
CA VAL A 44 -15.01 -7.17 -5.16
C VAL A 44 -13.64 -6.54 -4.94
N GLY A 45 -12.88 -6.34 -6.02
CA GLY A 45 -11.58 -5.69 -5.97
C GLY A 45 -11.65 -4.24 -5.49
N LEU A 46 -12.69 -3.50 -5.90
CA LEU A 46 -12.95 -2.15 -5.43
C LEU A 46 -13.29 -2.11 -3.94
N LEU A 47 -14.10 -3.06 -3.45
CA LEU A 47 -14.39 -3.17 -2.01
C LEU A 47 -13.13 -3.47 -1.20
N VAL A 48 -12.32 -4.44 -1.63
CA VAL A 48 -11.08 -4.82 -0.93
C VAL A 48 -10.08 -3.66 -0.93
N THR A 49 -9.88 -3.01 -2.08
CA THR A 49 -8.96 -1.86 -2.17
C THR A 49 -9.44 -0.69 -1.31
N THR A 50 -10.74 -0.38 -1.32
CA THR A 50 -11.30 0.68 -0.48
C THR A 50 -11.09 0.40 1.01
N VAL A 51 -11.41 -0.82 1.47
CA VAL A 51 -11.21 -1.21 2.88
C VAL A 51 -9.74 -1.10 3.28
N LEU A 52 -8.83 -1.61 2.46
CA LEU A 52 -7.39 -1.54 2.73
C LEU A 52 -6.90 -0.09 2.74
N THR A 53 -7.28 0.73 1.77
CA THR A 53 -6.89 2.13 1.70
C THR A 53 -7.42 2.92 2.90
N CYS A 54 -8.67 2.72 3.29
CA CYS A 54 -9.23 3.36 4.48
C CYS A 54 -8.49 2.95 5.75
N TYR A 55 -8.17 1.66 5.90
CA TYR A 55 -7.40 1.16 7.04
C TYR A 55 -5.98 1.75 7.07
N PHE A 56 -5.25 1.73 5.95
CA PHE A 56 -3.90 2.31 5.89
C PHE A 56 -3.91 3.81 6.13
N LEU A 57 -4.90 4.54 5.63
CA LEU A 57 -5.04 5.97 5.88
C LEU A 57 -5.32 6.24 7.37
N PHE A 58 -6.17 5.44 7.99
CA PHE A 58 -6.44 5.54 9.43
C PHE A 58 -5.17 5.30 10.26
N GLU A 59 -4.42 4.24 9.98
CA GLU A 59 -3.17 3.95 10.67
C GLU A 59 -2.09 5.02 10.41
N PHE A 60 -2.02 5.55 9.19
CA PHE A 60 -1.14 6.67 8.87
C PHE A 60 -1.50 7.93 9.67
N LEU A 61 -2.78 8.31 9.71
CA LEU A 61 -3.25 9.44 10.50
C LEU A 61 -3.04 9.21 12.00
N ARG A 62 -3.24 7.98 12.49
CA ARG A 62 -2.98 7.61 13.87
C ARG A 62 -1.49 7.78 14.21
N ALA A 63 -0.60 7.30 13.35
CA ALA A 63 0.84 7.46 13.51
C ALA A 63 1.25 8.93 13.47
N LEU A 64 0.65 9.75 12.60
CA LEU A 64 1.04 11.14 12.42
C LEU A 64 0.48 12.06 13.51
N VAL A 65 -0.79 11.87 13.90
CA VAL A 65 -1.48 12.74 14.88
C VAL A 65 -1.23 12.29 16.32
N ARG A 66 -1.20 10.98 16.58
CA ARG A 66 -1.03 10.44 17.94
C ARG A 66 0.36 9.90 18.21
N GLY A 67 1.21 9.79 17.18
CA GLY A 67 2.52 9.14 17.35
C GLY A 67 2.35 7.70 17.78
N GLU A 68 1.38 6.96 17.25
CA GLU A 68 1.10 5.56 17.63
C GLU A 68 1.18 4.64 16.42
N VAL A 69 1.89 3.51 16.54
CA VAL A 69 1.99 2.48 15.49
C VAL A 69 1.62 1.12 16.06
N PRO A 70 0.63 0.39 15.48
CA PRO A 70 0.33 -0.96 15.89
C PRO A 70 1.43 -1.92 15.45
N CYS A 71 1.88 -2.79 16.34
CA CYS A 71 2.83 -3.82 15.95
C CYS A 71 2.11 -4.96 15.21
N VAL A 72 2.47 -5.11 13.93
CA VAL A 72 1.93 -6.13 13.05
C VAL A 72 2.85 -7.35 13.09
N GLY A 73 2.45 -8.40 13.81
CA GLY A 73 3.19 -9.66 13.90
C GLY A 73 2.70 -10.60 15.00
N LYS A 74 2.94 -11.92 14.83
CA LYS A 74 2.50 -12.96 15.80
C LYS A 74 3.06 -12.73 17.22
N ALA A 75 4.24 -12.11 17.33
CA ALA A 75 4.90 -11.87 18.61
C ALA A 75 4.30 -10.71 19.42
N CYS A 76 3.64 -9.75 18.76
CA CYS A 76 3.23 -8.50 19.40
C CYS A 76 1.76 -8.44 19.85
N ARG A 77 0.94 -9.46 19.56
CA ARG A 77 -0.51 -9.50 19.92
C ARG A 77 -1.27 -8.18 19.69
N MET A 78 -1.01 -7.47 18.59
CA MET A 78 -1.67 -6.19 18.28
C MET A 78 -1.47 -5.09 19.33
N GLN A 79 -0.35 -5.10 20.07
CA GLN A 79 0.03 -4.01 20.96
C GLN A 79 0.33 -2.74 20.16
N VAL A 80 -0.04 -1.58 20.72
CA VAL A 80 0.20 -0.25 20.14
C VAL A 80 1.43 0.34 20.80
N TYR A 81 2.43 0.73 19.99
CA TYR A 81 3.64 1.40 20.46
C TYR A 81 3.60 2.88 20.13
N THR A 82 4.14 3.71 21.01
CA THR A 82 4.41 5.11 20.71
C THR A 82 5.61 5.20 19.77
N LEU A 83 5.41 5.89 18.65
CA LEU A 83 6.42 6.23 17.66
C LEU A 83 7.53 6.99 18.39
N ALA A 84 8.72 6.39 18.44
CA ALA A 84 9.88 7.02 19.08
C ALA A 84 10.09 8.40 18.47
N ALA A 85 10.42 9.39 19.31
CA ALA A 85 10.57 10.80 18.92
C ALA A 85 11.47 11.01 17.68
N ASN A 86 12.36 10.06 17.39
CA ASN A 86 13.14 9.95 16.14
C ASN A 86 12.81 8.66 15.36
N ALA A 87 11.73 8.69 14.59
CA ALA A 87 11.34 7.61 13.66
C ALA A 87 12.44 7.29 12.64
N GLY A 88 13.17 8.33 12.20
CA GLY A 88 14.22 8.22 11.18
C GLY A 88 15.33 7.26 11.59
N ASP A 89 15.81 7.37 12.83
CA ASP A 89 16.88 6.51 13.36
C ASP A 89 16.40 5.07 13.60
N TYR A 90 15.13 4.90 14.00
CA TYR A 90 14.52 3.59 14.19
C TYR A 90 14.40 2.82 12.85
N TRP A 91 13.87 3.45 11.81
CA TRP A 91 13.74 2.84 10.48
C TRP A 91 15.07 2.71 9.74
N ALA A 92 16.05 3.58 10.04
CA ALA A 92 17.40 3.44 9.50
C ALA A 92 18.10 2.19 10.06
N ASN A 93 17.86 1.83 11.33
CA ASN A 93 18.49 0.68 12.00
C ASN A 93 17.81 -0.67 11.70
N MET A 94 16.56 -0.69 11.24
CA MET A 94 15.89 -1.94 10.83
C MET A 94 16.61 -2.68 9.69
N PHE A 95 17.36 -1.98 8.84
CA PHE A 95 18.15 -2.60 7.77
C PHE A 95 19.51 -3.17 8.25
N PHE A 96 19.92 -2.89 9.49
CA PHE A 96 21.16 -3.38 10.09
C PHE A 96 20.93 -4.48 11.14
N LEU A 97 19.67 -4.85 11.40
CA LEU A 97 19.30 -6.04 12.18
C LEU A 97 19.30 -7.27 11.25
N ALA A 98 20.48 -7.68 10.82
CA ALA A 98 20.76 -8.95 10.16
C ALA A 98 21.93 -9.64 10.87
#